data_AF-A0A969P8E3-F1
#
_entry.id   AF-A0A969P8E3-F1
#
_cell.length_a   1.000
_cell.length_b   1.000
_cell.length_c   1.000
_cell.angle_alpha   90.00
_cell.angle_beta   90.00
_cell.angle_gamma   90.00
#
_symmetry.space_group_name_H-M   'P 1'
#
loop_
_entity.id
_entity.type
_entity.pdbx_description
1 polymer ?
#
loop_
_entity_poly.entity_id
_entity_poly.type
_entity_poly.pdbx_seq_one_letter_code
_entity_poly.pdbx_strand_id
1 'polypeptide(L)' 'MSQTDYNLMSDVELKQYFLKNRGDHAAFQAYLDRLNQRPRRIIASLSDPDFDEKVQAAIRQKLETARDSSS' A
#
# COMPACT_ATOMS: atom_id res chain seq x y z
N MET A 1 -22.49 -20.77 1.05
CA MET A 1 -21.65 -19.79 0.34
C MET A 1 -20.40 -19.62 1.16
N SER A 2 -19.24 -19.99 0.61
CA SER A 2 -17.97 -19.89 1.33
C SER A 2 -17.60 -18.42 1.46
N GLN A 3 -17.66 -17.89 2.68
CA GLN A 3 -17.24 -16.54 2.98
C GLN A 3 -15.72 -16.49 2.87
N THR A 4 -15.21 -15.88 1.81
CA THR A 4 -13.77 -15.72 1.61
C THR A 4 -13.23 -14.75 2.65
N ASP A 5 -12.41 -15.23 3.58
CA ASP A 5 -11.76 -14.38 4.58
C ASP A 5 -10.57 -13.62 3.99
N TYR A 6 -10.84 -12.43 3.45
CA TYR A 6 -9.83 -11.55 2.85
C TYR A 6 -8.72 -11.11 3.83
N ASN A 7 -8.99 -11.17 5.15
CA ASN A 7 -8.02 -10.84 6.20
C ASN A 7 -6.89 -11.88 6.33
N LEU A 8 -7.10 -13.12 5.89
CA LEU A 8 -6.08 -14.16 5.89
C LEU A 8 -5.13 -14.07 4.69
N MET A 9 -5.54 -13.38 3.62
CA MET A 9 -4.74 -13.21 2.41
C MET A 9 -3.64 -12.16 2.62
N SER A 10 -2.45 -12.37 2.06
CA SER A 10 -1.44 -11.30 1.93
C SER A 10 -1.93 -10.17 1.01
N ASP A 11 -1.34 -8.98 1.09
CA ASP A 11 -1.68 -7.85 0.21
C ASP A 11 -1.59 -8.22 -1.28
N VAL A 12 -0.59 -9.05 -1.62
CA VAL A 12 -0.37 -9.55 -2.98
C VAL A 12 -1.49 -10.50 -3.40
N GLU A 13 -1.90 -11.40 -2.50
CA GLU A 13 -2.96 -12.37 -2.75
C GLU A 13 -4.32 -11.69 -2.88
N LEU A 14 -4.63 -10.73 -2.02
CA LEU A 14 -5.87 -9.96 -2.08
C LEU A 14 -5.95 -9.14 -3.38
N LYS A 15 -4.83 -8.53 -3.79
CA LYS A 15 -4.74 -7.82 -5.08
C LYS A 15 -4.98 -8.76 -6.26
N GLN A 16 -4.33 -9.93 -6.29
CA GLN A 16 -4.53 -10.91 -7.35
C GLN A 16 -5.96 -11.47 -7.37
N TYR A 17 -6.54 -11.72 -6.20
CA TYR A 17 -7.91 -12.18 -6.06
C TYR A 17 -8.90 -11.14 -6.61
N PHE A 18 -8.76 -9.86 -6.21
CA PHE A 18 -9.57 -8.77 -6.74
C PHE A 18 -9.43 -8.62 -8.26
N LEU A 19 -8.20 -8.72 -8.79
CA LEU A 19 -7.97 -8.62 -10.24
C LEU A 19 -8.64 -9.74 -11.04
N LYS A 20 -8.76 -10.95 -10.45
CA LYS A 20 -9.47 -12.10 -11.03
C LYS A 20 -10.98 -12.01 -10.81
N ASN A 21 -11.43 -11.42 -9.70
CA ASN A 21 -12.83 -11.29 -9.30
C ASN A 21 -13.26 -9.83 -9.28
N ARG A 22 -13.15 -9.13 -10.41
CA ARG A 22 -13.42 -7.68 -10.49
C ARG A 22 -14.86 -7.26 -10.16
N GLY A 23 -15.81 -8.20 -10.21
CA GLY A 23 -17.20 -7.98 -9.80
C GLY A 23 -17.46 -8.20 -8.31
N ASP A 24 -16.45 -8.66 -7.55
CA ASP A 24 -16.57 -8.86 -6.11
C ASP A 24 -16.28 -7.55 -5.37
N HIS A 25 -17.35 -6.83 -5.02
CA HIS A 25 -17.27 -5.59 -4.26
C HIS A 25 -16.70 -5.79 -2.85
N ALA A 26 -16.86 -6.97 -2.25
CA ALA A 26 -16.32 -7.25 -0.91
C ALA A 26 -14.78 -7.36 -0.97
N ALA A 27 -14.25 -8.04 -2.00
CA ALA A 27 -12.81 -8.08 -2.25
C ALA A 27 -12.23 -6.69 -2.55
N PHE A 28 -12.94 -5.87 -3.32
CA PHE A 28 -12.52 -4.49 -3.61
C PHE A 28 -12.47 -3.64 -2.33
N GLN A 29 -13.52 -3.72 -1.49
CA GLN A 29 -13.59 -2.99 -0.24
C GLN A 29 -12.47 -3.42 0.72
N ALA A 30 -12.20 -4.72 0.85
CA ALA A 30 -11.11 -5.23 1.66
C ALA A 30 -9.74 -4.73 1.18
N TYR A 31 -9.53 -4.66 -0.15
CA TYR A 31 -8.29 -4.14 -0.73
C TYR A 31 -8.12 -2.64 -0.45
N LEU A 32 -9.20 -1.85 -0.57
CA LEU A 32 -9.18 -0.43 -0.25
C LEU A 32 -8.97 -0.17 1.25
N ASP A 33 -9.58 -0.96 2.11
CA ASP A 33 -9.40 -0.85 3.56
C ASP A 33 -7.93 -1.03 3.94
N ARG A 34 -7.29 -2.10 3.44
CA ARG A 34 -5.84 -2.33 3.60
C ARG A 34 -4.98 -1.20 3.06
N LEU A 35 -5.33 -0.65 1.89
CA LEU A 35 -4.61 0.47 1.31
C LEU A 35 -4.73 1.75 2.16
N ASN A 36 -5.86 1.94 2.85
CA ASN A 36 -6.10 3.05 3.76
C ASN A 36 -5.52 2.82 5.16
N GLN A 37 -5.41 1.57 5.62
CA GLN A 37 -4.75 1.20 6.87
C GLN A 37 -3.24 1.41 6.82
N ARG A 38 -2.63 1.41 5.63
CA ARG A 38 -1.24 1.86 5.48
C ARG A 38 -1.21 3.36 5.77
N PRO A 39 -0.58 3.80 6.88
CA PRO A 39 -0.47 5.22 7.16
C PRO A 39 0.28 5.86 5.99
N ARG A 40 -0.41 6.72 5.23
CA ARG A 40 0.24 7.58 4.25
C ARG A 40 1.09 8.55 5.05
N ARG A 41 2.34 8.16 5.28
CA ARG A 41 3.31 8.98 5.99
C ARG A 41 3.48 10.24 5.17
N ILE A 42 3.08 11.38 5.72
CA ILE A 42 3.37 12.68 5.12
C ILE A 42 4.89 12.80 5.15
N ILE A 43 5.50 12.77 3.96
CA ILE A 43 6.97 12.75 3.83
C ILE A 43 7.57 14.16 3.89
N ALA A 44 6.81 15.17 3.49
CA ALA A 44 7.17 16.59 3.60
C ALA A 44 5.90 17.46 3.46
N SER A 45 5.86 18.58 4.17
CA SER A 45 4.84 19.62 4.04
C SER A 45 5.42 20.83 3.31
N LEU A 46 4.66 21.52 2.47
CA LEU A 46 5.13 22.71 1.74
C LEU A 46 5.61 23.86 2.65
N SER A 47 5.22 23.84 3.93
CA SER A 47 5.67 24.80 4.94
C SER A 47 6.99 24.41 5.62
N ASP A 48 7.55 23.23 5.31
CA ASP A 48 8.82 22.79 5.86
C ASP A 48 9.98 23.60 5.25
N PRO A 49 10.84 24.24 6.07
CA PRO A 49 12.00 24.96 5.56
C PRO A 49 13.03 24.03 4.88
N ASP A 50 12.97 22.74 5.19
CA ASP A 50 13.78 21.64 4.67
C ASP A 50 12.99 20.72 3.72
N PHE A 51 11.92 21.24 3.09
CA PHE A 51 11.01 20.48 2.22
C PHE A 51 11.77 19.62 1.18
N ASP A 52 12.68 20.22 0.43
CA ASP A 52 13.41 19.52 -0.63
C ASP A 52 14.27 18.37 -0.09
N GLU A 53 14.92 18.56 1.06
CA GLU A 53 15.76 17.54 1.71
C GLU A 53 14.91 16.37 2.22
N LYS A 54 13.75 16.67 2.83
CA LYS A 54 12.78 15.66 3.27
C LYS A 54 12.22 14.84 2.12
N VAL A 55 11.90 15.50 0.99
CA VAL A 55 11.43 14.82 -0.22
C VAL A 55 12.52 13.89 -0.77
N GLN A 56 13.76 14.36 -0.89
CA GLN A 56 14.88 13.54 -1.38
C GLN A 56 15.18 12.35 -0.47
N ALA A 57 15.18 12.55 0.85
CA ALA A 57 15.39 11.48 1.82
C ALA A 57 14.29 10.40 1.74
N ALA A 58 13.03 10.81 1.62
CA ALA A 58 11.91 9.88 1.48
C ALA A 58 11.94 9.07 0.17
N ILE A 59 12.37 9.70 -0.93
CA ILE A 59 12.57 9.00 -2.21
C ILE A 59 13.68 7.94 -2.06
N ARG A 60 14.82 8.29 -1.46
CA ARG A 60 15.93 7.36 -1.24
C ARG A 60 15.51 6.17 -0.38
N GLN A 61 14.86 6.42 0.75
CA GLN A 61 14.37 5.38 1.66
C GLN A 61 13.40 4.41 0.95
N LYS A 62 12.53 4.94 0.06
CA LYS A 62 11.58 4.12 -0.69
C LYS A 62 12.27 3.26 -1.76
N LEU A 63 13.30 3.77 -2.41
CA LEU A 63 14.12 3.03 -3.38
C LEU A 63 14.92 1.91 -2.71
N GLU A 64 15.50 2.18 -1.53
CA GLU A 64 16.23 1.17 -0.74
C GLU A 64 15.29 0.06 -0.26
N THR A 65 14.14 0.42 0.33
CA THR A 65 13.14 -0.56 0.77
C THR A 65 12.64 -1.45 -0.38
N ALA A 66 12.44 -0.88 -1.57
CA ALA A 66 12.04 -1.64 -2.75
C ALA A 66 13.13 -2.62 -3.21
N ARG A 67 14.40 -2.23 -3.09
CA ARG A 67 15.56 -3.06 -3.44
C ARG A 67 15.72 -4.24 -2.48
N ASP A 68 15.54 -4.01 -1.17
CA ASP A 68 15.66 -5.06 -0.14
C ASP A 68 14.51 -6.08 -0.22
N SER A 69 13.30 -5.65 -0.58
CA SER A 69 12.15 -6.56 -0.77
C SER A 69 12.23 -7.45 -2.03
N SER A 70 13.30 -7.32 -2.83
CA SER A 70 13.56 -8.11 -4.04
C SER A 70 14.69 -9.13 -3.88
N SER A 71 15.26 -9.28 -2.67
CA SER A 71 16.34 -10.24 -2.35
C SER A 71 15.85 -11.40 -1.50
#